data_AF-A0A2V7IS42-F1
#
_entry.id   AF-A0A2V7IS42-F1
#
_cell.length_a   1.000
_cell.length_b   1.000
_cell.length_c   1.000
_cell.angle_alpha   90.00
_cell.angle_beta   90.00
_cell.angle_gamma   90.00
#
_symmetry.space_group_name_H-M   'P 1'
#
loop_
_entity.id
_entity.type
_entity.pdbx_description
1 polymer ?
#
loop_
_entity_poly.entity_id
_entity_poly.type
_entity_poly.pdbx_seq_one_letter_code
_entity_poly.pdbx_strand_id
1 'polypeptide(L)'
;MKRVSWALLVLSVTPAVAPLGAQSLMYRAPDLGGTWVSEAGVVQFNFVHRFHVFPGPANAVVNYPAFTLAAGVGHNLDFGLHFGTKSSIPSSGGSSNESEWFIRWRVLGGPEGREGFAVAVTPAYSKLAKSVDGELGIDWTRGPLTLSAAARGMTKPLAASRARASFGGGVVARVTPYVALSADVGSFVGPTTLAVWGVALNVVIPGSPHTFAFEAGSASLNTIQGNSLGSNDVRYGFEFTIPLHLKRFSPWFHRTGAPRIVVPPGATAVKIAQYKFATDTVRIAAGATVVWANDDVAEHTVTFDGTEPGSPTIAPGGSFSHRFDKPGTYAYHCTPHPFMKGVVVVK
;
A
#
# COMPACT_ATOMS: atom_id res chain seq x y z
N MET A 1 3.45 33.84 34.92
CA MET A 1 2.62 32.62 34.82
C MET A 1 1.73 32.75 33.58
N LYS A 2 2.10 32.13 32.46
CA LYS A 2 1.30 32.12 31.22
C LYS A 2 0.61 30.76 31.12
N ARG A 3 -0.73 30.75 31.11
CA ARG A 3 -1.54 29.54 30.95
C ARG A 3 -1.62 29.19 29.47
N VAL A 4 -1.16 28.00 29.10
CA VAL A 4 -1.36 27.41 27.77
C VAL A 4 -2.63 26.57 27.82
N SER A 5 -3.60 26.93 26.98
CA SER A 5 -4.87 26.22 26.84
C SER A 5 -4.68 24.96 25.99
N TRP A 6 -4.90 23.79 26.58
CA TRP A 6 -4.97 22.51 25.87
C TRP A 6 -6.38 22.33 25.30
N ALA A 7 -6.54 22.60 24.01
CA ALA A 7 -7.72 22.16 23.27
C ALA A 7 -7.46 20.73 22.76
N LEU A 8 -7.97 19.74 23.49
CA LEU A 8 -8.03 18.34 23.06
C LEU A 8 -9.03 18.24 21.90
N LEU A 9 -8.52 17.95 20.70
CA LEU A 9 -9.35 17.52 19.58
C LEU A 9 -9.69 16.04 19.78
N VAL A 10 -10.93 15.76 20.16
CA VAL A 10 -11.46 14.40 20.24
C VAL A 10 -11.67 13.90 18.81
N LEU A 11 -10.70 13.15 18.27
CA LEU A 11 -10.91 12.38 17.04
C LEU A 11 -11.73 11.15 17.39
N SER A 12 -12.95 11.13 16.87
CA SER A 12 -13.87 10.00 16.90
C SER A 12 -13.21 8.75 16.30
N VAL A 13 -13.29 7.65 17.03
CA VAL A 13 -12.87 6.31 16.60
C VAL A 13 -13.80 5.85 15.48
N THR A 14 -13.32 5.89 14.24
CA THR A 14 -13.90 5.16 13.11
C THR A 14 -13.34 3.74 13.08
N PRO A 15 -14.13 2.72 12.67
CA PRO A 15 -13.62 1.37 12.55
C PRO A 15 -12.57 1.31 11.43
N ALA A 16 -11.57 0.46 11.64
CA ALA A 16 -10.43 0.27 10.76
C ALA A 16 -10.87 -0.01 9.31
N VAL A 17 -10.32 0.77 8.39
CA VAL A 17 -10.37 0.54 6.94
C VAL A 17 -9.95 -0.90 6.66
N ALA A 18 -10.80 -1.67 5.96
CA ALA A 18 -10.40 -2.99 5.48
C ALA A 18 -9.21 -2.80 4.53
N PRO A 19 -8.07 -3.48 4.73
CA PRO A 19 -6.93 -3.31 3.86
C PRO A 19 -7.28 -3.83 2.47
N LEU A 20 -7.45 -2.92 1.51
CA LEU A 20 -7.40 -3.23 0.09
C LEU A 20 -6.04 -3.90 -0.18
N GLY A 21 -6.02 -5.05 -0.85
CA GLY A 21 -4.84 -5.91 -1.00
C GLY A 21 -3.78 -5.32 -1.94
N ALA A 22 -3.12 -4.29 -1.45
CA ALA A 22 -1.97 -3.61 -2.01
C ALA A 22 -0.92 -3.44 -0.92
N GLN A 23 0.30 -3.08 -1.28
CA GLN A 23 1.36 -2.86 -0.31
C GLN A 23 1.19 -1.52 0.40
N SER A 24 0.81 -1.57 1.67
CA SER A 24 0.68 -0.42 2.55
C SER A 24 1.86 -0.33 3.51
N LEU A 25 2.47 0.86 3.57
CA LEU A 25 3.54 1.17 4.53
C LEU A 25 3.05 1.11 5.99
N MET A 26 1.76 0.90 6.23
CA MET A 26 1.17 0.66 7.56
C MET A 26 1.44 -0.74 8.12
N TYR A 27 2.04 -1.63 7.33
CA TYR A 27 2.35 -3.01 7.70
C TYR A 27 3.79 -3.43 7.35
N ARG A 28 4.60 -2.53 6.79
CA ARG A 28 5.95 -2.82 6.31
C ARG A 28 6.99 -1.87 6.86
N ALA A 29 8.17 -2.40 7.18
CA ALA A 29 9.35 -1.61 7.50
C ALA A 29 10.15 -1.22 6.22
N PRO A 30 11.06 -0.23 6.29
CA PRO A 30 11.80 0.28 5.13
C PRO A 30 12.62 -0.77 4.34
N ASP A 31 13.37 -1.63 5.03
CA ASP A 31 14.41 -2.47 4.44
C ASP A 31 14.07 -3.98 4.49
N LEU A 32 12.79 -4.32 4.73
CA LEU A 32 12.28 -5.69 4.67
C LEU A 32 11.37 -5.89 3.44
N GLY A 33 11.54 -7.03 2.76
CA GLY A 33 10.70 -7.37 1.60
C GLY A 33 9.26 -7.65 2.01
N GLY A 34 9.06 -8.26 3.18
CA GLY A 34 7.76 -8.49 3.82
C GLY A 34 6.95 -9.60 3.15
N THR A 35 5.69 -9.76 3.57
CA THR A 35 4.80 -10.83 3.05
C THR A 35 3.69 -10.34 2.12
N TRP A 36 3.71 -9.06 1.77
CA TRP A 36 2.70 -8.45 0.91
C TRP A 36 2.70 -9.06 -0.49
N VAL A 37 1.51 -9.14 -1.06
CA VAL A 37 1.26 -9.57 -2.43
C VAL A 37 0.08 -8.74 -2.92
N SER A 38 0.20 -8.24 -4.14
CA SER A 38 -0.81 -7.45 -4.82
C SER A 38 -2.02 -8.32 -5.20
N GLU A 39 -3.20 -7.73 -5.18
CA GLU A 39 -4.39 -8.38 -5.72
C GLU A 39 -4.26 -8.70 -7.22
N ALA A 40 -5.02 -9.69 -7.67
CA ALA A 40 -5.08 -10.06 -9.08
C ALA A 40 -5.49 -8.85 -9.96
N GLY A 41 -4.64 -8.49 -10.92
CA GLY A 41 -4.86 -7.35 -11.81
C GLY A 41 -4.51 -5.99 -11.20
N VAL A 42 -3.82 -5.97 -10.06
CA VAL A 42 -3.20 -4.76 -9.49
C VAL A 42 -1.72 -4.77 -9.81
N VAL A 43 -1.22 -3.63 -10.32
CA VAL A 43 0.21 -3.37 -10.46
C VAL A 43 0.62 -2.43 -9.33
N GLN A 44 1.41 -2.93 -8.40
CA GLN A 44 2.06 -2.13 -7.38
C GLN A 44 3.25 -1.40 -7.98
N PHE A 45 3.28 -0.07 -7.82
CA PHE A 45 4.45 0.74 -8.09
C PHE A 45 4.89 1.44 -6.80
N ASN A 46 6.14 1.24 -6.41
CA ASN A 46 6.73 2.01 -5.33
C ASN A 46 7.88 2.84 -5.89
N PHE A 47 7.90 4.11 -5.53
CA PHE A 47 9.04 4.97 -5.78
C PHE A 47 9.75 5.23 -4.46
N VAL A 48 11.02 4.85 -4.38
CA VAL A 48 11.86 5.04 -3.20
C VAL A 48 12.99 5.97 -3.59
N HIS A 49 13.10 7.09 -2.90
CA HIS A 49 14.16 8.05 -3.15
C HIS A 49 14.96 8.28 -1.88
N ARG A 50 16.19 7.78 -1.87
CA ARG A 50 17.14 7.97 -0.76
C ARG A 50 18.24 8.91 -1.18
N PHE A 51 18.76 9.70 -0.26
CA PHE A 51 19.86 10.62 -0.52
C PHE A 51 20.74 10.80 0.71
N HIS A 52 22.02 11.08 0.47
CA HIS A 52 22.97 11.46 1.51
C HIS A 52 23.49 12.88 1.24
N VAL A 53 23.64 13.66 2.30
CA VAL A 53 24.23 15.00 2.26
C VAL A 53 25.65 14.89 2.80
N PHE A 54 26.64 15.00 1.92
CA PHE A 54 28.04 14.93 2.32
C PHE A 54 28.44 16.20 3.04
N PRO A 55 29.00 16.10 4.27
CA PRO A 55 29.45 17.27 5.00
C PRO A 55 30.66 17.89 4.29
N GLY A 56 30.70 19.22 4.24
CA GLY A 56 31.80 19.97 3.62
C GLY A 56 31.33 21.29 2.99
N PRO A 57 32.26 22.11 2.49
CA PRO A 57 31.94 23.45 1.97
C PRO A 57 30.96 23.44 0.78
N ALA A 58 30.87 22.32 0.05
CA ALA A 58 29.98 22.17 -1.10
C ALA A 58 28.59 21.61 -0.75
N ASN A 59 28.36 21.05 0.44
CA ASN A 59 27.11 20.37 0.84
C ASN A 59 26.51 19.49 -0.27
N ALA A 60 27.35 18.63 -0.87
CA ALA A 60 26.95 17.85 -2.03
C ALA A 60 25.87 16.82 -1.65
N VAL A 61 24.82 16.74 -2.46
CA VAL A 61 23.74 15.75 -2.30
C VAL A 61 23.94 14.63 -3.31
N VAL A 62 23.98 13.40 -2.82
CA VAL A 62 24.00 12.20 -3.66
C VAL A 62 22.68 11.46 -3.53
N ASN A 63 22.04 11.21 -4.66
CA ASN A 63 20.74 10.55 -4.76
C ASN A 63 20.88 9.08 -5.17
N TYR A 64 19.96 8.27 -4.65
CA TYR A 64 19.80 6.83 -4.86
C TYR A 64 18.31 6.55 -5.18
N PRO A 65 17.80 6.96 -6.35
CA PRO A 65 16.45 6.63 -6.77
C PRO A 65 16.34 5.13 -7.06
N ALA A 66 15.24 4.56 -6.58
CA ALA A 66 14.83 3.19 -6.83
C ALA A 66 13.32 3.10 -7.07
N PHE A 67 12.90 2.04 -7.75
CA PHE A 67 11.49 1.71 -7.87
C PHE A 67 11.27 0.21 -7.78
N THR A 68 10.07 -0.14 -7.32
CA THR A 68 9.52 -1.49 -7.37
C THR A 68 8.32 -1.48 -8.29
N LEU A 69 8.26 -2.45 -9.21
CA LEU A 69 7.07 -2.78 -9.98
C LEU A 69 6.70 -4.22 -9.62
N ALA A 70 5.49 -4.48 -9.17
CA ALA A 70 4.99 -5.84 -8.94
C ALA A 70 3.57 -5.98 -9.48
N ALA A 71 3.26 -7.10 -10.13
CA ALA A 71 1.95 -7.37 -10.69
C ALA A 71 1.35 -8.61 -10.01
N GLY A 72 0.19 -8.41 -9.39
CA GLY A 72 -0.58 -9.50 -8.81
C GLY A 72 -1.31 -10.30 -9.86
N VAL A 73 -1.08 -11.61 -9.88
CA VAL A 73 -1.70 -12.53 -10.84
C VAL A 73 -2.78 -13.42 -10.19
N GLY A 74 -3.07 -13.18 -8.90
CA GLY A 74 -3.98 -13.99 -8.10
C GLY A 74 -3.27 -15.13 -7.39
N HIS A 75 -4.03 -15.94 -6.64
CA HIS A 75 -3.49 -17.05 -5.84
C HIS A 75 -2.35 -16.65 -4.87
N ASN A 76 -2.41 -15.42 -4.36
CA ASN A 76 -1.35 -14.84 -3.52
C ASN A 76 0.04 -14.85 -4.18
N LEU A 77 0.10 -14.58 -5.49
CA LEU A 77 1.33 -14.55 -6.27
C LEU A 77 1.55 -13.21 -6.98
N ASP A 78 2.75 -12.66 -6.83
CA ASP A 78 3.26 -11.46 -7.51
C ASP A 78 4.46 -11.80 -8.38
N PHE A 79 4.55 -11.15 -9.54
CA PHE A 79 5.77 -11.04 -10.34
C PHE A 79 6.27 -9.61 -10.27
N GLY A 80 7.55 -9.41 -9.96
CA GLY A 80 8.07 -8.07 -9.80
C GLY A 80 9.50 -7.84 -10.22
N LEU A 81 9.86 -6.57 -10.19
CA LEU A 81 11.15 -6.00 -10.54
C LEU A 81 11.47 -4.89 -9.54
N HIS A 82 12.61 -5.02 -8.88
CA HIS A 82 13.29 -3.90 -8.25
C HIS A 82 14.30 -3.32 -9.24
N PHE A 83 14.33 -2.00 -9.35
CA PHE A 83 15.37 -1.29 -10.07
C PHE A 83 15.91 -0.16 -9.19
N GLY A 84 17.22 0.01 -9.19
CA GLY A 84 17.87 1.08 -8.46
C GLY A 84 19.11 1.58 -9.18
N THR A 85 19.38 2.86 -9.04
CA THR A 85 20.65 3.42 -9.52
C THR A 85 21.66 3.50 -8.37
N LYS A 86 22.96 3.50 -8.70
CA LYS A 86 24.03 3.67 -7.71
C LYS A 86 24.00 2.63 -6.57
N SER A 87 23.89 1.36 -6.94
CA SER A 87 24.01 0.24 -6.01
C SER A 87 25.37 0.22 -5.33
N SER A 88 25.38 -0.18 -4.05
CA SER A 88 26.59 -0.49 -3.29
C SER A 88 27.17 -1.87 -3.62
N ILE A 89 26.49 -2.67 -4.42
CA ILE A 89 27.00 -3.96 -4.88
C ILE A 89 28.14 -3.72 -5.88
N PRO A 90 29.31 -4.35 -5.68
CA PRO A 90 30.41 -4.27 -6.62
C PRO A 90 29.99 -4.68 -8.03
N SER A 91 30.34 -3.87 -9.03
CA SER A 91 30.10 -4.16 -10.44
C SER A 91 31.41 -4.39 -11.19
N SER A 92 31.47 -5.41 -12.05
CA SER A 92 32.64 -5.65 -12.91
C SER A 92 32.50 -5.04 -14.31
N GLY A 93 31.39 -4.36 -14.60
CA GLY A 93 31.00 -3.94 -15.95
C GLY A 93 30.67 -2.45 -16.12
N GLY A 94 31.08 -1.60 -15.18
CA GLY A 94 30.95 -0.14 -15.27
C GLY A 94 29.56 0.44 -14.97
N SER A 95 28.51 -0.38 -14.88
CA SER A 95 27.18 0.03 -14.43
C SER A 95 27.01 -0.23 -12.95
N SER A 96 26.62 0.79 -12.18
CA SER A 96 26.18 0.64 -10.78
C SER A 96 24.68 0.46 -10.63
N ASN A 97 23.93 0.39 -11.74
CA ASN A 97 22.49 0.16 -11.69
C ASN A 97 22.20 -1.31 -11.39
N GLU A 98 21.28 -1.53 -10.48
CA GLU A 98 20.84 -2.85 -10.06
C GLU A 98 19.43 -3.10 -10.54
N SER A 99 19.20 -4.32 -11.03
CA SER A 99 17.88 -4.82 -11.39
C SER A 99 17.74 -6.20 -10.80
N GLU A 100 16.69 -6.41 -10.01
CA GLU A 100 16.39 -7.67 -9.36
C GLU A 100 14.97 -8.09 -9.71
N TRP A 101 14.84 -9.18 -10.45
CA TRP A 101 13.55 -9.77 -10.77
C TRP A 101 13.15 -10.72 -9.67
N PHE A 102 11.89 -10.71 -9.26
CA PHE A 102 11.41 -11.60 -8.21
C PHE A 102 10.04 -12.17 -8.53
N ILE A 103 9.76 -13.31 -7.92
CA ILE A 103 8.42 -13.84 -7.76
C ILE A 103 8.17 -13.86 -6.27
N ARG A 104 7.02 -13.36 -5.80
CA ARG A 104 6.64 -13.48 -4.39
C ARG A 104 5.37 -14.27 -4.25
N TRP A 105 5.43 -15.35 -3.47
CA TRP A 105 4.29 -16.18 -3.16
C TRP A 105 4.01 -16.14 -1.66
N ARG A 106 2.86 -15.58 -1.27
CA ARG A 106 2.39 -15.65 0.12
C ARG A 106 1.69 -17.00 0.33
N VAL A 107 2.45 -17.93 0.91
CA VAL A 107 2.05 -19.32 1.16
C VAL A 107 1.09 -19.47 2.34
N LEU A 108 1.12 -18.52 3.29
CA LEU A 108 0.28 -18.51 4.48
C LEU A 108 -0.15 -17.07 4.79
N GLY A 109 -1.34 -16.92 5.37
CA GLY A 109 -1.89 -15.65 5.79
C GLY A 109 -2.97 -15.12 4.85
N GLY A 110 -3.79 -14.20 5.36
CA GLY A 110 -4.78 -13.48 4.56
C GLY A 110 -4.19 -12.25 3.87
N PRO A 111 -5.04 -11.32 3.39
CA PRO A 111 -4.61 -10.03 2.88
C PRO A 111 -3.65 -9.31 3.83
N GLU A 112 -2.82 -8.41 3.29
CA GLU A 112 -1.86 -7.65 4.08
C GLU A 112 -2.57 -6.97 5.27
N GLY A 113 -1.96 -7.03 6.46
CA GLY A 113 -2.51 -6.41 7.65
C GLY A 113 -3.60 -7.18 8.38
N ARG A 114 -4.06 -8.31 7.84
CA ARG A 114 -4.93 -9.22 8.59
C ARG A 114 -4.20 -9.73 9.84
N GLU A 115 -4.90 -9.78 10.97
CA GLU A 115 -4.35 -10.35 12.20
C GLU A 115 -3.92 -11.81 12.03
N GLY A 116 -2.85 -12.18 12.73
CA GLY A 116 -2.23 -13.49 12.67
C GLY A 116 -0.92 -13.50 11.89
N PHE A 117 -0.52 -14.69 11.48
CA PHE A 117 0.71 -14.92 10.73
C PHE A 117 0.49 -14.85 9.23
N ALA A 118 1.44 -14.23 8.53
CA ALA A 118 1.64 -14.35 7.11
C ALA A 118 3.06 -14.84 6.83
N VAL A 119 3.22 -15.64 5.77
CA VAL A 119 4.51 -16.16 5.33
C VAL A 119 4.60 -16.05 3.82
N ALA A 120 5.71 -15.52 3.32
CA ALA A 120 5.97 -15.42 1.90
C ALA A 120 7.36 -15.94 1.53
N VAL A 121 7.44 -16.57 0.37
CA VAL A 121 8.70 -17.01 -0.25
C VAL A 121 8.92 -16.16 -1.49
N THR A 122 10.11 -15.57 -1.60
CA THR A 122 10.48 -14.63 -2.66
C THR A 122 11.78 -15.07 -3.33
N PRO A 123 11.77 -16.01 -4.29
CA PRO A 123 12.93 -16.22 -5.15
C PRO A 123 13.17 -14.98 -6.04
N ALA A 124 14.44 -14.64 -6.21
CA ALA A 124 14.85 -13.48 -6.99
C ALA A 124 16.15 -13.72 -7.77
N TYR A 125 16.40 -12.86 -8.75
CA TYR A 125 17.63 -12.84 -9.52
C TYR A 125 18.15 -11.42 -9.69
N SER A 126 19.31 -11.14 -9.08
CA SER A 126 20.02 -9.87 -9.22
C SER A 126 20.93 -9.89 -10.44
N LYS A 127 20.67 -8.98 -11.40
CA LYS A 127 21.45 -8.86 -12.63
C LYS A 127 22.86 -8.33 -12.38
N LEU A 128 23.01 -7.41 -11.43
CA LEU A 128 24.29 -6.77 -11.13
C LEU A 128 25.25 -7.77 -10.47
N ALA A 129 24.77 -8.48 -9.45
CA ALA A 129 25.54 -9.51 -8.75
C ALA A 129 25.66 -10.84 -9.55
N LYS A 130 24.82 -11.03 -10.59
CA LYS A 130 24.62 -12.32 -11.27
C LYS A 130 24.31 -13.44 -10.28
N SER A 131 23.41 -13.15 -9.35
CA SER A 131 23.10 -13.98 -8.18
C SER A 131 21.65 -14.42 -8.22
N VAL A 132 21.42 -15.72 -7.99
CA VAL A 132 20.13 -16.22 -7.53
C VAL A 132 20.04 -15.96 -6.04
N ASP A 133 19.03 -15.18 -5.66
CA ASP A 133 18.76 -14.71 -4.30
C ASP A 133 17.38 -15.21 -3.87
N GLY A 134 17.10 -15.13 -2.57
CA GLY A 134 15.79 -15.48 -2.05
C GLY A 134 15.54 -14.91 -0.66
N GLU A 135 14.28 -14.65 -0.36
CA GLU A 135 13.81 -14.24 0.96
C GLU A 135 12.64 -15.13 1.42
N LEU A 136 12.71 -15.60 2.66
CA LEU A 136 11.57 -16.07 3.44
C LEU A 136 11.16 -14.94 4.38
N GLY A 137 10.01 -14.33 4.13
CA GLY A 137 9.41 -13.29 4.96
C GLY A 137 8.34 -13.86 5.87
N ILE A 138 8.29 -13.39 7.11
CA ILE A 138 7.27 -13.74 8.09
C ILE A 138 6.77 -12.44 8.72
N ASP A 139 5.47 -12.22 8.69
CA ASP A 139 4.81 -11.13 9.41
C ASP A 139 3.85 -11.69 10.45
N TRP A 140 3.82 -11.09 11.63
CA TRP A 140 2.82 -11.34 12.66
C TRP A 140 2.13 -10.03 13.01
N THR A 141 0.83 -9.95 12.75
CA THR A 141 0.03 -8.75 13.03
C THR A 141 -0.95 -9.01 14.16
N ARG A 142 -1.03 -8.08 15.12
CA ARG A 142 -2.02 -8.08 16.21
C ARG A 142 -2.38 -6.64 16.59
N GLY A 143 -3.66 -6.29 16.46
CA GLY A 143 -4.15 -4.95 16.73
C GLY A 143 -3.38 -3.91 15.93
N PRO A 144 -2.74 -2.90 16.55
CA PRO A 144 -1.96 -1.88 15.84
C PRO A 144 -0.51 -2.30 15.52
N LEU A 145 -0.05 -3.47 15.98
CA LEU A 145 1.34 -3.88 15.88
C LEU A 145 1.53 -4.93 14.79
N THR A 146 2.56 -4.77 13.96
CA THR A 146 3.06 -5.79 13.05
C THR A 146 4.54 -6.01 13.35
N LEU A 147 4.93 -7.26 13.58
CA LEU A 147 6.32 -7.69 13.70
C LEU A 147 6.71 -8.46 12.44
N SER A 148 7.92 -8.22 11.96
CA SER A 148 8.43 -8.81 10.72
C SER A 148 9.76 -9.49 10.97
N ALA A 149 9.99 -10.60 10.27
CA ALA A 149 11.26 -11.29 10.21
C ALA A 149 11.56 -11.72 8.77
N ALA A 150 12.83 -11.67 8.39
CA ALA A 150 13.31 -12.10 7.08
C ALA A 150 14.54 -13.00 7.23
N ALA A 151 14.54 -14.12 6.53
CA ALA A 151 15.72 -14.93 6.29
C ALA A 151 16.02 -14.94 4.79
N ARG A 152 17.24 -14.54 4.42
CA ARG A 152 17.63 -14.36 3.02
C ARG A 152 18.84 -15.21 2.69
N GLY A 153 18.92 -15.70 1.46
CA GLY A 153 20.05 -16.46 0.94
C GLY A 153 20.43 -16.00 -0.46
N MET A 154 21.74 -16.01 -0.75
CA MET A 154 22.28 -15.54 -2.03
C MET A 154 23.38 -16.47 -2.51
N THR A 155 23.39 -16.78 -3.80
CA THR A 155 24.43 -17.63 -4.42
C THR A 155 25.74 -16.87 -4.67
N LYS A 156 25.66 -15.57 -5.01
CA LYS A 156 26.81 -14.67 -5.23
C LYS A 156 26.60 -13.32 -4.53
N PRO A 157 26.65 -13.29 -3.19
CA PRO A 157 26.46 -12.07 -2.42
C PRO A 157 27.56 -11.06 -2.74
N LEU A 158 27.19 -9.82 -3.04
CA LEU A 158 28.08 -8.72 -3.38
C LEU A 158 29.06 -9.06 -4.53
N ALA A 159 28.59 -9.88 -5.49
CA ALA A 159 29.38 -10.45 -6.57
C ALA A 159 30.57 -11.34 -6.12
N ALA A 160 30.57 -11.80 -4.87
CA ALA A 160 31.56 -12.74 -4.36
C ALA A 160 31.30 -14.19 -4.82
N SER A 161 32.31 -15.06 -4.65
CA SER A 161 32.27 -16.46 -5.06
C SER A 161 31.66 -17.43 -4.04
N ARG A 162 31.28 -16.94 -2.84
CA ARG A 162 30.75 -17.78 -1.75
C ARG A 162 29.35 -17.33 -1.36
N ALA A 163 28.42 -18.27 -1.28
CA ALA A 163 27.07 -18.03 -0.79
C ALA A 163 27.07 -17.46 0.63
N ARG A 164 26.11 -16.60 0.94
CA ARG A 164 25.86 -16.05 2.28
C ARG A 164 24.38 -16.03 2.58
N ALA A 165 24.08 -15.93 3.87
CA ALA A 165 22.75 -15.64 4.37
C ALA A 165 22.72 -14.26 5.01
N SER A 166 21.55 -13.63 5.06
CA SER A 166 21.29 -12.48 5.90
C SER A 166 19.97 -12.67 6.66
N PHE A 167 19.88 -12.04 7.81
CA PHE A 167 18.67 -12.05 8.63
C PHE A 167 18.27 -10.62 8.93
N GLY A 168 16.98 -10.37 9.04
CA GLY A 168 16.43 -9.08 9.42
C GLY A 168 15.19 -9.23 10.27
N GLY A 169 14.89 -8.19 11.02
CA GLY A 169 13.70 -8.08 11.84
C GLY A 169 13.22 -6.64 11.87
N GLY A 170 11.91 -6.46 12.00
CA GLY A 170 11.30 -5.14 11.98
C GLY A 170 10.00 -5.08 12.75
N VAL A 171 9.55 -3.85 12.97
CA VAL A 171 8.32 -3.53 13.68
C VAL A 171 7.62 -2.38 12.99
N VAL A 172 6.29 -2.45 12.95
CA VAL A 172 5.41 -1.37 12.56
C VAL A 172 4.36 -1.18 13.64
N ALA A 173 4.27 0.02 14.17
CA ALA A 173 3.29 0.42 15.16
C ALA A 173 2.35 1.47 14.57
N ARG A 174 1.09 1.09 14.33
CA ARG A 174 0.04 2.00 13.89
C ARG A 174 -0.41 2.86 15.08
N VAL A 175 -0.06 4.14 15.04
CA VAL A 175 -0.41 5.11 16.08
C VAL A 175 -1.84 5.59 15.88
N THR A 176 -2.26 5.72 14.63
CA THR A 176 -3.64 6.05 14.22
C THR A 176 -4.01 5.23 12.99
N PRO A 177 -5.27 5.26 12.51
CA PRO A 177 -5.63 4.64 11.24
C PRO A 177 -4.85 5.19 10.03
N TYR A 178 -4.25 6.37 10.14
CA TYR A 178 -3.56 7.05 9.03
C TYR A 178 -2.05 7.18 9.23
N VAL A 179 -1.53 6.89 10.42
CA VAL A 179 -0.12 7.14 10.77
C VAL A 179 0.46 5.93 11.48
N ALA A 180 1.63 5.47 11.02
CA ALA A 180 2.41 4.43 11.68
C ALA A 180 3.87 4.84 11.80
N LEU A 181 4.54 4.29 12.81
CA LEU A 181 6.00 4.35 12.94
C LEU A 181 6.55 2.97 12.63
N SER A 182 7.63 2.89 11.86
CA SER A 182 8.30 1.63 11.58
C SER A 182 9.80 1.72 11.80
N ALA A 183 10.39 0.58 12.12
CA ALA A 183 11.83 0.41 12.26
C ALA A 183 12.22 -1.01 11.88
N ASP A 184 13.42 -1.18 11.34
CA ASP A 184 14.02 -2.49 11.11
C ASP A 184 15.54 -2.47 11.25
N VAL A 185 16.08 -3.68 11.33
CA VAL A 185 17.50 -3.96 11.31
C VAL A 185 17.73 -5.29 10.61
N GLY A 186 18.83 -5.41 9.89
CA GLY A 186 19.24 -6.65 9.26
C GLY A 186 20.71 -6.69 8.94
N SER A 187 21.28 -7.87 8.73
CA SER A 187 22.68 -7.98 8.36
C SER A 187 23.00 -9.32 7.72
N PHE A 188 24.00 -9.34 6.83
CA PHE A 188 24.66 -10.58 6.45
C PHE A 188 25.29 -11.26 7.66
N VAL A 189 25.20 -12.58 7.70
CA VAL A 189 25.90 -13.39 8.69
C VAL A 189 27.41 -13.23 8.50
N GLY A 190 28.06 -12.57 9.45
CA GLY A 190 29.51 -12.40 9.46
C GLY A 190 29.99 -11.40 10.51
N PRO A 191 31.22 -11.53 11.02
CA PRO A 191 31.71 -10.73 12.15
C PRO A 191 32.02 -9.26 11.81
N THR A 192 32.12 -8.92 10.53
CA THR A 192 32.57 -7.59 10.07
C THR A 192 31.56 -6.89 9.15
N THR A 193 30.35 -7.42 9.00
CA THR A 193 29.32 -6.80 8.16
C THR A 193 28.60 -5.72 8.95
N LEU A 194 28.57 -4.50 8.43
CA LEU A 194 27.70 -3.44 8.94
C LEU A 194 26.24 -3.86 8.76
N ALA A 195 25.48 -3.81 9.84
CA ALA A 195 24.04 -4.01 9.79
C ALA A 195 23.37 -2.87 9.03
N VAL A 196 22.38 -3.21 8.21
CA VAL A 196 21.40 -2.27 7.73
C VAL A 196 20.44 -1.92 8.87
N TRP A 197 19.99 -0.67 8.91
CA TRP A 197 18.86 -0.25 9.72
C TRP A 197 18.05 0.81 8.97
N GLY A 198 16.77 0.86 9.27
CA GLY A 198 15.84 1.85 8.75
C GLY A 198 14.81 2.24 9.79
N VAL A 199 14.38 3.50 9.75
CA VAL A 199 13.22 4.01 10.49
C VAL A 199 12.35 4.85 9.57
N ALA A 200 11.03 4.82 9.78
CA ALA A 200 10.13 5.64 9.00
C ALA A 200 8.90 6.14 9.77
N LEU A 201 8.43 7.32 9.34
CA LEU A 201 7.09 7.82 9.60
C LEU A 201 6.23 7.52 8.37
N ASN A 202 5.26 6.63 8.53
CA ASN A 202 4.37 6.18 7.46
C ASN A 202 3.02 6.86 7.58
N VAL A 203 2.49 7.30 6.44
CA VAL A 203 1.22 8.02 6.35
C VAL A 203 0.38 7.43 5.22
N VAL A 204 -0.88 7.13 5.51
CA VAL A 204 -1.89 6.83 4.49
C VAL A 204 -2.55 8.14 4.09
N ILE A 205 -2.70 8.37 2.78
CA ILE A 205 -3.45 9.53 2.28
C ILE A 205 -4.94 9.20 2.40
N PRO A 206 -5.71 9.90 3.26
CA PRO A 206 -7.12 9.61 3.47
C PRO A 206 -7.92 9.62 2.16
N GLY A 207 -8.80 8.64 1.98
CA GLY A 207 -9.61 8.51 0.76
C GLY A 207 -8.85 7.95 -0.45
N SER A 208 -7.60 7.51 -0.28
CA SER A 208 -6.85 6.83 -1.33
C SER A 208 -6.11 5.59 -0.81
N PRO A 209 -5.76 4.63 -1.69
CA PRO A 209 -4.96 3.48 -1.32
C PRO A 209 -3.44 3.79 -1.29
N HIS A 210 -3.05 5.05 -1.45
CA HIS A 210 -1.66 5.47 -1.51
C HIS A 210 -1.08 5.68 -0.12
N THR A 211 0.16 5.23 0.06
CA THR A 211 0.92 5.50 1.29
C THR A 211 2.23 6.20 0.99
N PHE A 212 2.67 7.01 1.94
CA PHE A 212 3.89 7.78 1.88
C PHE A 212 4.71 7.54 3.16
N ALA A 213 6.01 7.36 3.02
CA ALA A 213 6.93 7.25 4.16
C ALA A 213 8.00 8.32 4.08
N PHE A 214 8.36 8.90 5.22
CA PHE A 214 9.62 9.62 5.38
C PHE A 214 10.61 8.69 6.08
N GLU A 215 11.73 8.43 5.43
CA GLU A 215 12.69 7.40 5.85
C GLU A 215 14.03 8.01 6.26
N ALA A 216 14.67 7.38 7.25
CA ALA A 216 16.09 7.50 7.51
C ALA A 216 16.68 6.11 7.73
N GLY A 217 17.83 5.82 7.12
CA GLY A 217 18.44 4.51 7.23
C GLY A 217 19.77 4.38 6.53
N SER A 218 20.34 3.19 6.53
CA SER A 218 21.68 2.94 6.00
C SER A 218 21.72 2.13 4.71
N ALA A 219 20.58 1.58 4.25
CA ALA A 219 20.52 0.86 2.97
C ALA A 219 20.50 1.82 1.78
N SER A 220 21.06 1.38 0.66
CA SER A 220 21.09 2.18 -0.57
C SER A 220 19.88 1.90 -1.48
N LEU A 221 19.45 0.65 -1.57
CA LEU A 221 18.46 0.15 -2.53
C LEU A 221 17.62 -0.98 -1.93
N ASN A 222 16.42 -1.18 -2.48
CA ASN A 222 15.42 -2.13 -1.98
C ASN A 222 15.60 -3.59 -2.43
N THR A 223 16.70 -3.94 -3.11
CA THR A 223 16.97 -5.34 -3.49
C THR A 223 17.34 -6.17 -2.29
N ILE A 224 17.23 -7.50 -2.38
CA ILE A 224 17.54 -8.41 -1.26
C ILE A 224 18.96 -8.16 -0.73
N GLN A 225 19.93 -7.98 -1.62
CA GLN A 225 21.31 -7.70 -1.25
C GLN A 225 21.51 -6.25 -0.78
N GLY A 226 20.90 -5.27 -1.45
CA GLY A 226 20.97 -3.86 -1.07
C GLY A 226 20.41 -3.58 0.33
N ASN A 227 19.31 -4.25 0.68
CA ASN A 227 18.69 -4.24 1.99
C ASN A 227 19.39 -5.14 3.02
N SER A 228 20.53 -5.76 2.70
CA SER A 228 21.28 -6.60 3.64
C SER A 228 22.65 -6.02 4.00
N LEU A 229 23.06 -4.94 3.32
CA LEU A 229 24.36 -4.29 3.51
C LEU A 229 24.18 -2.87 4.07
N GLY A 230 24.62 -2.67 5.31
CA GLY A 230 24.69 -1.34 5.91
C GLY A 230 25.78 -0.45 5.32
N SER A 231 25.64 0.85 5.56
CA SER A 231 26.59 1.92 5.21
C SER A 231 26.86 2.76 6.45
N ASN A 232 28.01 3.44 6.50
CA ASN A 232 28.28 4.47 7.51
C ASN A 232 27.49 5.76 7.25
N ASP A 233 27.05 5.96 6.01
CA ASP A 233 26.27 7.12 5.60
C ASP A 233 24.80 6.94 6.01
N VAL A 234 24.26 7.91 6.75
CA VAL A 234 22.82 8.03 6.97
C VAL A 234 22.18 8.58 5.70
N ARG A 235 21.25 7.82 5.12
CA ARG A 235 20.46 8.25 3.99
C ARG A 235 19.07 8.64 4.48
N TYR A 236 18.64 9.84 4.08
CA TYR A 236 17.28 10.31 4.27
C TYR A 236 16.50 10.08 2.99
N GLY A 237 15.18 9.99 3.09
CA GLY A 237 14.41 9.74 1.88
C GLY A 237 12.92 9.67 2.11
N PHE A 238 12.26 9.21 1.06
CA PHE A 238 10.86 8.88 1.12
C PHE A 238 10.53 7.68 0.24
N GLU A 239 9.42 7.04 0.56
CA GLU A 239 8.77 6.07 -0.31
C GLU A 239 7.34 6.51 -0.60
N PHE A 240 6.91 6.37 -1.85
CA PHE A 240 5.53 6.55 -2.27
C PHE A 240 5.02 5.27 -2.93
N THR A 241 3.93 4.70 -2.39
CA THR A 241 3.35 3.46 -2.90
C THR A 241 2.04 3.72 -3.65
N ILE A 242 1.93 3.12 -4.83
CA ILE A 242 0.86 3.35 -5.79
C ILE A 242 0.33 2.01 -6.30
N PRO A 243 -0.78 1.50 -5.75
CA PRO A 243 -1.50 0.42 -6.40
C PRO A 243 -2.26 0.94 -7.62
N LEU A 244 -1.90 0.43 -8.79
CA LEU A 244 -2.55 0.71 -10.06
C LEU A 244 -3.50 -0.43 -10.40
N HIS A 245 -4.79 -0.20 -10.22
CA HIS A 245 -5.82 -1.17 -10.60
C HIS A 245 -5.98 -1.17 -12.14
N LEU A 246 -5.50 -2.23 -12.81
CA LEU A 246 -5.58 -2.33 -14.28
C LEU A 246 -7.02 -2.35 -14.81
N LYS A 247 -7.98 -2.74 -13.96
CA LYS A 247 -9.43 -2.63 -14.24
C LYS A 247 -9.87 -1.21 -14.59
N ARG A 248 -9.15 -0.19 -14.12
CA ARG A 248 -9.40 1.22 -14.47
C ARG A 248 -9.06 1.52 -15.94
N PHE A 249 -8.13 0.77 -16.53
CA PHE A 249 -7.51 1.09 -17.82
C PHE A 249 -7.90 0.13 -18.96
N SER A 250 -8.50 -1.03 -18.68
CA SER A 250 -8.98 -1.93 -19.73
C SER A 250 -10.20 -2.77 -19.33
N PRO A 251 -11.23 -2.83 -20.18
CA PRO A 251 -12.40 -3.69 -19.98
C PRO A 251 -12.08 -5.19 -19.93
N TRP A 252 -10.92 -5.61 -20.44
CA TRP A 252 -10.56 -7.03 -20.57
C TRP A 252 -10.23 -7.69 -19.22
N PHE A 253 -9.97 -6.89 -18.17
CA PHE A 253 -9.71 -7.37 -16.82
C PHE A 253 -10.96 -7.39 -15.92
N HIS A 254 -12.15 -7.07 -16.46
CA HIS A 254 -13.41 -7.35 -15.78
C HIS A 254 -13.65 -8.87 -15.80
N ARG A 255 -13.29 -9.58 -14.72
CA ARG A 255 -13.76 -10.97 -14.57
C ARG A 255 -15.29 -10.96 -14.40
N THR A 256 -15.97 -11.74 -15.24
CA THR A 256 -17.40 -12.05 -15.17
C THR A 256 -17.70 -12.77 -13.86
N GLY A 257 -18.24 -12.04 -12.88
CA GLY A 257 -18.56 -12.59 -11.56
C GLY A 257 -18.65 -11.54 -10.45
N ALA A 258 -19.01 -10.30 -10.79
CA ALA A 258 -19.40 -9.33 -9.76
C ALA A 258 -20.54 -9.94 -8.93
N PRO A 259 -20.57 -9.79 -7.60
CA PRO A 259 -21.77 -10.07 -6.83
C PRO A 259 -22.91 -9.31 -7.51
N ARG A 260 -23.86 -10.07 -8.06
CA ARG A 260 -24.99 -9.49 -8.77
C ARG A 260 -25.78 -8.72 -7.71
N ILE A 261 -25.73 -7.39 -7.80
CA ILE A 261 -26.54 -6.50 -6.97
C ILE A 261 -27.97 -7.04 -7.05
N VAL A 262 -28.50 -7.53 -5.93
CA VAL A 262 -29.89 -7.93 -5.85
C VAL A 262 -30.68 -6.64 -5.71
N VAL A 263 -30.97 -6.00 -6.85
CA VAL A 263 -31.91 -4.89 -6.91
C VAL A 263 -33.29 -5.50 -6.71
N PRO A 264 -34.01 -5.18 -5.61
CA PRO A 264 -35.36 -5.69 -5.42
C PRO A 264 -36.24 -5.30 -6.61
N PRO A 265 -37.20 -6.14 -7.04
CA PRO A 265 -38.14 -5.78 -8.08
C PRO A 265 -38.82 -4.43 -7.76
N GLY A 266 -38.71 -3.47 -8.67
CA GLY A 266 -39.26 -2.11 -8.48
C GLY A 266 -38.31 -1.08 -7.86
N ALA A 267 -37.10 -1.47 -7.45
CA ALA A 267 -36.08 -0.51 -7.00
C ALA A 267 -35.26 0.06 -8.18
N THR A 268 -34.85 1.33 -8.07
CA THR A 268 -33.97 1.99 -9.05
C THR A 268 -32.52 1.87 -8.61
N ALA A 269 -31.63 1.40 -9.48
CA ALA A 269 -30.21 1.26 -9.16
C ALA A 269 -29.39 2.47 -9.66
N VAL A 270 -28.50 2.97 -8.82
CA VAL A 270 -27.48 3.97 -9.14
C VAL A 270 -26.11 3.32 -8.99
N LYS A 271 -25.38 3.21 -10.09
CA LYS A 271 -24.01 2.71 -10.06
C LYS A 271 -23.06 3.82 -9.61
N ILE A 272 -22.14 3.52 -8.71
CA ILE A 272 -21.01 4.38 -8.38
C ILE A 272 -19.77 3.79 -9.04
N ALA A 273 -19.10 4.56 -9.89
CA ALA A 273 -17.87 4.15 -10.56
C ALA A 273 -17.11 5.39 -11.05
N GLN A 274 -15.79 5.28 -11.19
CA GLN A 274 -14.94 6.36 -11.71
C GLN A 274 -15.10 7.69 -10.95
N TYR A 275 -15.26 7.62 -9.63
CA TYR A 275 -15.50 8.76 -8.76
C TYR A 275 -16.71 9.59 -9.23
N LYS A 276 -17.81 8.92 -9.61
CA LYS A 276 -19.06 9.54 -10.02
C LYS A 276 -20.28 8.66 -9.68
N PHE A 277 -21.40 9.29 -9.33
CA PHE A 277 -22.72 8.65 -9.40
C PHE A 277 -23.15 8.59 -10.88
N ALA A 278 -23.22 7.39 -11.47
CA ALA A 278 -23.43 7.21 -12.91
C ALA A 278 -24.74 7.83 -13.42
N THR A 279 -25.72 8.02 -12.54
CA THR A 279 -26.98 8.70 -12.83
C THR A 279 -27.08 9.97 -11.99
N ASP A 280 -26.86 11.12 -12.64
CA ASP A 280 -26.83 12.43 -11.97
C ASP A 280 -28.21 12.83 -11.40
N THR A 281 -29.31 12.38 -12.01
CA THR A 281 -30.67 12.62 -11.53
C THR A 281 -31.54 11.37 -11.65
N VAL A 282 -31.96 10.84 -10.52
CA VAL A 282 -32.90 9.72 -10.41
C VAL A 282 -34.32 10.27 -10.23
N ARG A 283 -35.29 9.75 -10.97
CA ARG A 283 -36.71 10.12 -10.82
C ARG A 283 -37.53 8.90 -10.43
N ILE A 284 -38.23 8.97 -9.30
CA ILE A 284 -39.03 7.87 -8.76
C ILE A 284 -40.38 8.38 -8.23
N ALA A 285 -41.32 7.47 -8.02
CA ALA A 285 -42.55 7.76 -7.29
C ALA A 285 -42.33 7.68 -5.78
N ALA A 286 -43.13 8.41 -4.99
CA ALA A 286 -43.17 8.23 -3.54
C ALA A 286 -43.42 6.76 -3.16
N GLY A 287 -42.66 6.28 -2.16
CA GLY A 287 -42.64 4.91 -1.68
C GLY A 287 -41.67 3.97 -2.41
N ALA A 288 -40.93 4.44 -3.40
CA ALA A 288 -39.93 3.65 -4.11
C ALA A 288 -38.56 3.65 -3.42
N THR A 289 -37.76 2.62 -3.74
CA THR A 289 -36.40 2.43 -3.20
C THR A 289 -35.35 2.74 -4.26
N VAL A 290 -34.29 3.44 -3.86
CA VAL A 290 -33.07 3.60 -4.66
C VAL A 290 -31.95 2.78 -4.03
N VAL A 291 -31.19 2.06 -4.85
CA VAL A 291 -30.03 1.26 -4.45
C VAL A 291 -28.78 1.85 -5.08
N TRP A 292 -27.85 2.35 -4.28
CA TRP A 292 -26.52 2.75 -4.74
C TRP A 292 -25.59 1.56 -4.62
N ALA A 293 -24.92 1.20 -5.71
CA ALA A 293 -23.97 0.10 -5.74
C ALA A 293 -22.59 0.61 -6.10
N ASN A 294 -21.63 0.34 -5.22
CA ASN A 294 -20.25 0.76 -5.41
C ASN A 294 -19.50 -0.25 -6.28
N ASP A 295 -19.36 0.06 -7.57
CA ASP A 295 -18.49 -0.65 -8.52
C ASP A 295 -17.18 0.12 -8.76
N ASP A 296 -16.84 1.04 -7.85
CA ASP A 296 -15.57 1.73 -7.84
C ASP A 296 -14.55 0.98 -6.97
N VAL A 297 -13.29 1.33 -7.14
CA VAL A 297 -12.18 0.84 -6.30
C VAL A 297 -12.06 1.63 -5.00
N ALA A 298 -12.65 2.83 -4.94
CA ALA A 298 -12.68 3.67 -3.76
C ALA A 298 -13.94 3.43 -2.93
N GLU A 299 -13.85 3.70 -1.63
CA GLU A 299 -15.01 3.76 -0.76
C GLU A 299 -15.83 5.02 -1.06
N HIS A 300 -17.15 4.91 -0.96
CA HIS A 300 -18.06 6.03 -1.22
C HIS A 300 -19.15 6.13 -0.16
N THR A 301 -19.78 7.29 -0.05
CA THR A 301 -21.00 7.47 0.74
C THR A 301 -22.10 8.09 -0.11
N VAL A 302 -23.34 7.95 0.34
CA VAL A 302 -24.49 8.73 -0.10
C VAL A 302 -24.89 9.60 1.08
N THR A 303 -24.49 10.86 1.05
CA THR A 303 -24.75 11.81 2.14
C THR A 303 -25.71 12.87 1.62
N PHE A 304 -26.93 12.89 2.14
CA PHE A 304 -27.93 13.88 1.74
C PHE A 304 -27.59 15.25 2.30
N ASP A 305 -27.84 16.29 1.52
CA ASP A 305 -27.63 17.68 1.93
C ASP A 305 -28.73 18.17 2.89
N GLY A 306 -29.86 17.46 2.91
CA GLY A 306 -31.00 17.71 3.80
C GLY A 306 -31.00 16.81 5.05
N THR A 307 -32.20 16.51 5.56
CA THR A 307 -32.38 15.73 6.80
C THR A 307 -32.55 14.23 6.56
N GLU A 308 -32.48 13.76 5.32
CA GLU A 308 -32.58 12.33 5.01
C GLU A 308 -31.37 11.57 5.57
N PRO A 309 -31.56 10.35 6.09
CA PRO A 309 -30.45 9.54 6.57
C PRO A 309 -29.57 9.12 5.39
N GLY A 310 -28.28 9.46 5.48
CA GLY A 310 -27.27 9.02 4.53
C GLY A 310 -26.82 7.58 4.78
N SER A 311 -25.94 7.10 3.90
CA SER A 311 -25.31 5.80 4.05
C SER A 311 -24.15 5.82 5.04
N PRO A 312 -23.79 4.67 5.64
CA PRO A 312 -22.42 4.46 6.10
C PRO A 312 -21.45 4.42 4.90
N THR A 313 -20.15 4.24 5.15
CA THR A 313 -19.18 3.93 4.10
C THR A 313 -19.60 2.69 3.31
N ILE A 314 -19.68 2.85 1.99
CA ILE A 314 -19.97 1.80 1.02
C ILE A 314 -18.64 1.33 0.46
N ALA A 315 -18.15 0.19 0.93
CA ALA A 315 -16.91 -0.42 0.43
C ALA A 315 -17.02 -0.82 -1.07
N PRO A 316 -15.91 -1.00 -1.80
CA PRO A 316 -15.91 -1.59 -3.14
C PRO A 316 -16.72 -2.89 -3.20
N GLY A 317 -17.62 -3.01 -4.16
CA GLY A 317 -18.57 -4.12 -4.29
C GLY A 317 -19.77 -4.07 -3.33
N GLY A 318 -19.80 -3.11 -2.40
CA GLY A 318 -20.90 -2.90 -1.46
C GLY A 318 -22.09 -2.17 -2.08
N SER A 319 -23.17 -2.08 -1.31
CA SER A 319 -24.35 -1.30 -1.71
C SER A 319 -25.04 -0.65 -0.51
N PHE A 320 -25.80 0.41 -0.78
CA PHE A 320 -26.69 1.07 0.15
C PHE A 320 -28.07 1.21 -0.49
N SER A 321 -29.13 1.06 0.30
CA SER A 321 -30.49 1.21 -0.19
C SER A 321 -31.28 2.15 0.71
N HIS A 322 -32.05 3.04 0.10
CA HIS A 322 -32.89 4.01 0.80
C HIS A 322 -34.27 4.09 0.15
N ARG A 323 -35.32 4.06 0.97
CA ARG A 323 -36.71 4.23 0.53
C ARG A 323 -37.14 5.67 0.73
N PHE A 324 -37.76 6.25 -0.30
CA PHE A 324 -38.22 7.63 -0.26
C PHE A 324 -39.74 7.70 -0.17
N ASP A 325 -40.26 8.16 0.96
CA ASP A 325 -41.70 8.12 1.24
C ASP A 325 -42.43 9.43 0.91
N LYS A 326 -41.70 10.53 0.78
CA LYS A 326 -42.25 11.87 0.60
C LYS A 326 -41.83 12.44 -0.75
N PRO A 327 -42.76 13.08 -1.51
CA PRO A 327 -42.39 13.86 -2.68
C PRO A 327 -41.40 14.96 -2.31
N GLY A 328 -40.43 15.21 -3.18
CA GLY A 328 -39.36 16.17 -2.90
C GLY A 328 -38.14 16.00 -3.79
N THR A 329 -37.20 16.92 -3.62
CA THR A 329 -35.88 16.86 -4.27
C THR A 329 -34.82 16.64 -3.21
N TYR A 330 -34.07 15.57 -3.35
CA TYR A 330 -33.07 15.09 -2.40
C TYR A 330 -31.70 15.16 -3.06
N ALA A 331 -31.00 16.27 -2.86
CA ALA A 331 -29.61 16.40 -3.27
C ALA A 331 -28.72 15.61 -2.31
N TYR A 332 -27.71 14.95 -2.86
CA TYR A 332 -26.73 14.19 -2.10
C TYR A 332 -25.35 14.29 -2.73
N HIS A 333 -24.34 14.05 -1.89
CA HIS A 333 -22.95 14.01 -2.28
C HIS A 333 -22.22 12.82 -1.64
N CYS A 334 -21.00 12.58 -2.10
CA CYS A 334 -20.09 11.65 -1.44
C CYS A 334 -19.19 12.44 -0.47
N THR A 335 -19.18 12.09 0.82
CA THR A 335 -18.37 12.80 1.83
C THR A 335 -16.86 12.74 1.56
N PRO A 336 -16.25 11.57 1.25
CA PRO A 336 -14.83 11.52 0.90
C PRO A 336 -14.52 12.18 -0.45
N HIS A 337 -15.52 12.37 -1.31
CA HIS A 337 -15.35 12.94 -2.65
C HIS A 337 -16.41 14.04 -2.92
N PRO A 338 -16.29 15.24 -2.31
CA PRO A 338 -17.36 16.25 -2.33
C PRO A 338 -17.75 16.78 -3.72
N PHE A 339 -16.92 16.52 -4.74
CA PHE A 339 -17.22 16.82 -6.13
C PHE A 339 -18.23 15.85 -6.77
N MET A 340 -18.45 14.67 -6.18
CA MET A 340 -19.47 13.73 -6.59
C MET A 340 -20.82 14.17 -6.06
N LYS A 341 -21.74 14.51 -6.96
CA LYS A 341 -23.08 14.99 -6.62
C LYS A 341 -24.13 14.22 -7.40
N GLY A 342 -25.28 14.01 -6.79
CA GLY A 342 -26.45 13.43 -7.42
C GLY A 342 -27.73 13.99 -6.82
N VAL A 343 -28.85 13.76 -7.50
CA VAL A 343 -30.17 14.18 -7.04
C VAL A 343 -31.18 13.05 -7.20
N VAL A 344 -32.01 12.81 -6.19
CA VAL A 344 -33.23 12.01 -6.31
C VAL A 344 -34.43 12.95 -6.31
N VAL A 345 -35.25 12.88 -7.35
CA VAL A 345 -36.52 13.60 -7.46
C VAL A 345 -37.65 12.60 -7.26
N VAL A 346 -38.42 12.78 -6.20
CA VAL A 346 -39.56 11.96 -5.84
C VAL A 346 -40.82 12.71 -6.24
N LYS A 347 -41.59 12.10 -7.14
CA LYS A 347 -42.85 12.65 -7.68
C LYS A 347 -44.07 12.12 -6.94
#